data_AF-A0A2G6MMN5-F1
#
_entry.id   AF-A0A2G6MMN5-F1
#
_cell.length_a   1.000
_cell.length_b   1.000
_cell.length_c   1.000
_cell.angle_alpha   90.00
_cell.angle_beta   90.00
_cell.angle_gamma   90.00
#
_symmetry.space_group_name_H-M   'P 1'
#
loop_
_entity.id
_entity.type
_entity.pdbx_description
1 polymer ?
#
loop_
_entity_poly.entity_id
_entity_poly.type
_entity_poly.pdbx_seq_one_letter_code
_entity_poly.pdbx_strand_id
1 'polypeptide(L)'
;MRKDKLRTRLDRLYEMYNRREYVAPDPLMFLYHYEGVRDREVVGMIASCLAYGRVNMITKTVGEVLEKMGTSPRAFVRGATEAAVKKVFNGFKYR
;
A
#
# COMPACT_ATOMS: atom_id res chain seq x y z
N MET A 1 -6.82 -21.03 -30.50
CA MET A 1 -5.59 -21.86 -30.39
C MET A 1 -4.35 -21.13 -29.86
N ARG A 2 -3.81 -20.07 -30.50
CA ARG A 2 -2.60 -19.38 -29.97
C ARG A 2 -2.85 -18.58 -28.68
N LYS A 3 -4.00 -17.90 -28.58
CA LYS A 3 -4.39 -17.13 -27.39
C LYS A 3 -4.64 -18.03 -26.17
N ASP A 4 -5.29 -19.17 -26.36
CA ASP A 4 -5.63 -20.09 -25.26
C ASP A 4 -4.37 -20.68 -24.62
N LYS A 5 -3.39 -21.08 -25.45
CA LYS A 5 -2.08 -21.54 -24.96
C LYS A 5 -1.30 -20.46 -24.21
N LEU A 6 -1.38 -19.20 -24.66
CA LEU A 6 -0.72 -18.09 -23.98
C LEU A 6 -1.38 -17.80 -22.62
N ARG A 7 -2.73 -17.75 -22.59
CA ARG A 7 -3.49 -17.54 -21.36
C ARG A 7 -3.14 -18.59 -20.30
N THR A 8 -3.23 -19.88 -20.66
CA THR A 8 -2.88 -20.96 -19.73
C THR A 8 -1.45 -20.82 -19.19
N ARG A 9 -0.50 -20.38 -20.01
CA ARG A 9 0.88 -20.18 -19.57
C ARG A 9 1.03 -19.01 -18.61
N LEU A 10 0.34 -17.90 -18.85
CA LEU A 10 0.32 -16.73 -17.96
C LEU A 10 -0.39 -17.03 -16.64
N ASP A 11 -1.52 -17.72 -16.68
CA ASP A 11 -2.27 -18.14 -15.47
C ASP A 11 -1.39 -19.02 -14.59
N ARG A 12 -0.64 -19.96 -15.19
CA ARG A 12 0.29 -20.82 -14.44
C ARG A 12 1.44 -20.04 -13.79
N LEU A 13 1.97 -19.02 -14.47
CA LEU A 13 2.98 -18.14 -13.90
C LEU A 13 2.40 -17.31 -12.76
N TYR A 14 1.19 -16.80 -12.92
CA TYR A 14 0.48 -16.08 -11.88
C TYR A 14 0.27 -16.94 -10.63
N GLU A 15 -0.26 -18.15 -10.76
CA GLU A 15 -0.45 -19.09 -9.64
C GLU A 15 0.87 -19.44 -8.94
N MET A 16 1.96 -19.52 -9.69
CA MET A 16 3.27 -19.84 -9.15
C MET A 16 3.88 -18.69 -8.34
N TYR A 17 3.75 -17.44 -8.83
CA TYR A 17 4.43 -16.27 -8.27
C TYR A 17 3.55 -15.30 -7.49
N ASN A 18 2.21 -15.41 -7.54
CA ASN A 18 1.30 -14.58 -6.75
C ASN A 18 1.24 -15.06 -5.30
N ARG A 19 2.39 -14.99 -4.61
CA ARG A 19 2.58 -15.39 -3.21
C ARG A 19 2.99 -14.18 -2.41
N ARG A 20 2.44 -14.05 -1.20
CA ARG A 20 2.73 -12.91 -0.30
C ARG A 20 4.21 -12.85 0.10
N GLU A 21 4.90 -13.98 0.14
CA GLU A 21 6.34 -14.05 0.42
C GLU A 21 7.21 -13.28 -0.61
N TYR A 22 6.70 -13.08 -1.83
CA TYR A 22 7.39 -12.34 -2.90
C TYR A 22 6.97 -10.87 -3.01
N VAL A 23 6.12 -10.37 -2.10
CA VAL A 23 5.63 -8.99 -2.19
C VAL A 23 6.72 -7.98 -1.85
N ALA A 24 7.60 -8.27 -0.90
CA ALA A 24 8.63 -7.32 -0.48
C ALA A 24 9.66 -7.12 -1.62
N PRO A 25 10.10 -5.88 -1.89
CA PRO A 25 9.92 -4.66 -1.10
C PRO A 25 8.73 -3.78 -1.51
N ASP A 26 7.75 -4.30 -2.26
CA ASP A 26 6.62 -3.52 -2.79
C ASP A 26 5.73 -2.95 -1.66
N PRO A 27 5.25 -1.69 -1.76
CA PRO A 27 4.33 -1.08 -0.80
C PRO A 27 3.04 -1.86 -0.55
N LEU A 28 2.65 -2.74 -1.48
CA LEU A 28 1.51 -3.65 -1.31
C LEU A 28 1.62 -4.48 -0.03
N MET A 29 2.85 -4.73 0.46
CA MET A 29 3.09 -5.43 1.72
C MET A 29 2.33 -4.82 2.91
N PHE A 30 2.15 -3.49 2.93
CA PHE A 30 1.46 -2.80 4.03
C PHE A 30 -0.02 -3.13 4.10
N LEU A 31 -0.66 -3.51 2.99
CA LEU A 31 -2.08 -3.88 3.00
C LEU A 31 -2.29 -5.18 3.79
N TYR A 32 -1.30 -6.07 3.80
CA TYR A 32 -1.39 -7.33 4.53
C TYR A 32 -1.32 -7.17 6.04
N HIS A 33 -0.95 -5.99 6.55
CA HIS A 33 -1.00 -5.69 7.99
C HIS A 33 -2.42 -5.48 8.51
N TYR A 34 -3.40 -5.31 7.62
CA TYR A 34 -4.79 -5.01 7.98
C TYR A 34 -5.70 -6.15 7.56
N GLU A 35 -6.58 -6.60 8.45
CA GLU A 35 -7.59 -7.61 8.12
C GLU A 35 -8.78 -6.99 7.38
N GLY A 36 -9.20 -5.79 7.81
CA GLY A 36 -10.35 -5.07 7.28
C GLY A 36 -10.10 -4.49 5.89
N VAL A 37 -10.99 -4.79 4.94
CA VAL A 37 -10.93 -4.29 3.56
C VAL A 37 -10.90 -2.75 3.52
N ARG A 38 -11.64 -2.08 4.39
CA ARG A 38 -11.70 -0.61 4.44
C ARG A 38 -10.38 0.03 4.86
N ASP A 39 -9.62 -0.60 5.77
CA ASP A 39 -8.28 -0.12 6.11
C ASP A 39 -7.30 -0.40 4.97
N ARG A 40 -7.41 -1.57 4.31
CA ARG A 40 -6.61 -1.88 3.11
C ARG A 40 -6.82 -0.89 1.98
N GLU A 41 -8.06 -0.46 1.74
CA GLU A 41 -8.39 0.54 0.71
C GLU A 41 -7.70 1.88 0.99
N VAL A 42 -7.76 2.35 2.24
CA VAL A 42 -7.09 3.60 2.64
C VAL A 42 -5.57 3.48 2.48
N VAL A 43 -4.99 2.38 2.94
CA VAL A 43 -3.55 2.11 2.81
C VAL A 43 -3.13 2.03 1.34
N GLY A 44 -3.91 1.33 0.51
CA GLY A 44 -3.66 1.21 -0.93
C GLY A 44 -3.72 2.56 -1.63
N MET A 45 -4.67 3.42 -1.26
CA MET A 45 -4.75 4.79 -1.79
C MET A 45 -3.50 5.60 -1.42
N ILE A 46 -3.11 5.59 -0.14
CA ILE A 46 -1.91 6.30 0.34
C ILE A 46 -0.65 5.78 -0.36
N ALA A 47 -0.48 4.46 -0.44
CA ALA A 47 0.64 3.85 -1.12
C ALA A 47 0.70 4.25 -2.59
N SER A 48 -0.44 4.28 -3.29
CA SER A 48 -0.54 4.71 -4.68
C SER A 48 -0.17 6.18 -4.87
N CYS A 49 -0.62 7.07 -3.98
CA CYS A 49 -0.25 8.49 -4.00
C CYS A 49 1.25 8.72 -3.80
N LEU A 50 1.92 7.82 -3.08
CA LEU A 50 3.35 7.89 -2.78
C LEU A 50 4.19 7.02 -3.71
N ALA A 51 3.61 6.27 -4.65
CA ALA A 51 4.31 5.28 -5.48
C ALA A 51 5.10 5.90 -6.64
N TYR A 52 5.88 6.95 -6.36
CA TYR A 52 6.68 7.67 -7.35
C TYR A 52 8.15 7.79 -6.94
N GLY A 53 9.01 6.94 -7.49
CA GLY A 53 10.45 6.97 -7.24
C GLY A 53 11.05 5.61 -6.94
N ARG A 54 12.06 5.57 -6.07
CA ARG A 54 12.76 4.32 -5.70
C ARG A 54 11.93 3.57 -4.65
N VAL A 55 11.72 2.27 -4.86
CA VAL A 55 10.90 1.41 -3.99
C VAL A 55 11.27 1.54 -2.51
N ASN A 56 12.56 1.54 -2.16
CA ASN A 56 13.00 1.68 -0.77
C ASN A 56 12.54 3.01 -0.12
N MET A 57 12.48 4.09 -0.89
CA MET A 57 11.98 5.38 -0.40
C MET A 57 10.45 5.36 -0.27
N ILE A 58 9.76 4.80 -1.25
CA ILE A 58 8.30 4.67 -1.23
C ILE A 58 7.90 3.86 0.01
N THR A 59 8.49 2.68 0.19
CA THR A 59 8.18 1.79 1.31
C THR A 59 8.50 2.45 2.65
N LYS A 60 9.62 3.16 2.77
CA LYS A 60 9.94 3.94 3.97
C LYS A 60 8.88 5.00 4.25
N THR A 61 8.54 5.83 3.27
CA THR A 61 7.59 6.94 3.46
C THR A 61 6.18 6.45 3.74
N VAL A 62 5.71 5.39 3.07
CA VAL A 62 4.41 4.78 3.37
C VAL A 62 4.40 4.25 4.80
N GLY A 63 5.46 3.57 5.24
CA GLY A 63 5.61 3.11 6.62
C GLY A 63 5.48 4.24 7.64
N GLU A 64 6.22 5.34 7.45
CA GLU A 64 6.18 6.53 8.31
C GLU A 64 4.78 7.17 8.38
N VAL A 65 4.06 7.20 7.25
CA VAL A 65 2.68 7.73 7.21
C VAL A 65 1.73 6.83 7.99
N LEU A 66 1.79 5.52 7.76
CA LEU A 66 0.91 4.56 8.43
C LEU A 66 1.17 4.49 9.93
N GLU A 67 2.42 4.58 10.36
CA GLU A 67 2.79 4.63 11.79
C GLU A 67 2.11 5.80 12.49
N LYS A 68 2.09 6.99 11.86
CA LYS A 68 1.40 8.18 12.39
C LYS A 68 -0.12 8.04 12.43
N MET A 69 -0.70 7.20 11.57
CA MET A 69 -2.15 6.93 11.54
C MET A 69 -2.60 5.87 12.56
N GLY A 70 -1.66 5.15 13.17
CA GLY A 70 -1.93 4.13 14.18
C GLY A 70 -2.53 2.85 13.59
N THR A 71 -3.31 2.13 14.40
CA THR A 71 -3.77 0.75 14.08
C THR A 71 -4.92 0.69 13.07
N SER A 72 -5.63 1.79 12.82
CA SER A 72 -6.69 1.86 11.81
C SER A 72 -6.60 3.16 11.00
N PRO A 73 -5.97 3.12 9.82
CA PRO A 73 -5.95 4.22 8.86
C PRO A 73 -7.34 4.71 8.50
N ARG A 74 -8.33 3.81 8.44
CA ARG A 74 -9.74 4.19 8.23
C ARG A 74 -10.27 5.06 9.36
N ALA A 75 -10.07 4.64 10.62
CA ALA A 75 -10.53 5.41 11.77
C ALA A 75 -9.84 6.77 11.84
N PHE A 76 -8.54 6.83 11.54
CA PHE A 76 -7.79 8.08 11.43
C PHE A 76 -8.44 9.01 10.42
N VAL A 77 -8.64 8.57 9.17
CA VAL A 77 -9.22 9.43 8.11
C VAL A 77 -10.65 9.87 8.44
N ARG A 78 -11.47 9.00 9.05
CA ARG A 78 -12.85 9.32 9.42
C ARG A 78 -12.97 10.29 10.59
N GLY A 79 -12.03 10.24 11.54
CA GLY A 79 -12.02 11.09 12.73
C GLY A 79 -11.16 12.34 12.60
N ALA A 80 -10.29 12.42 11.59
CA ALA A 80 -9.37 13.53 11.43
C ALA A 80 -10.05 14.79 10.87
N THR A 81 -9.70 15.93 11.45
CA THR A 81 -9.95 17.25 10.85
C THR A 81 -8.72 17.69 10.07
N GLU A 82 -8.88 18.60 9.12
CA GLU A 82 -7.76 19.15 8.35
C GLU A 82 -6.64 19.70 9.26
N ALA A 83 -7.01 20.40 10.35
CA ALA A 83 -6.06 20.93 11.32
C ALA A 83 -5.29 19.81 12.05
N ALA A 84 -5.96 18.72 12.41
CA ALA A 84 -5.31 17.56 13.03
C ALA A 84 -4.34 16.87 12.05
N VAL A 85 -4.74 16.69 10.79
CA VAL A 85 -3.86 16.13 9.75
C VAL A 85 -2.63 17.00 9.57
N LYS A 86 -2.79 18.32 9.40
CA LYS A 86 -1.66 19.26 9.27
C LYS A 86 -0.71 19.20 10.46
N LYS A 87 -1.24 19.03 11.68
CA LYS A 87 -0.43 18.90 12.89
C LYS A 87 0.36 17.58 12.92
N VAL A 88 -0.31 16.45 12.66
CA VAL A 88 0.31 15.11 12.66
C VAL A 88 1.39 14.99 11.58
N PHE A 89 1.14 15.56 10.41
CA PHE A 89 2.05 15.55 9.28
C PHE A 89 2.86 16.85 9.16
N ASN A 90 3.01 17.61 10.24
CA ASN A 90 3.84 18.81 10.22
C ASN A 90 5.29 18.44 9.86
N GLY A 91 5.86 19.16 8.90
CA GLY A 91 7.20 18.88 8.38
C GLY A 91 7.32 17.60 7.55
N PHE A 92 6.23 16.88 7.29
CA PHE A 92 6.24 15.76 6.36
C PHE A 92 6.56 16.29 4.96
N LYS A 93 7.61 15.74 4.35
CA LYS A 93 8.03 16.09 3.00
C LYS A 93 8.25 14.82 2.21
N TYR A 94 7.45 14.64 1.17
CA TYR A 94 7.68 13.63 0.16
C TYR A 94 8.21 14.30 -1.10
N ARG A 95 9.53 14.48 -1.12
CA ARG A 95 10.33 15.09 -2.20
C ARG A 95 9.84 16.46 -2.68
#